data_AF-A0A0Q5RB28-F1
#
_entry.id   AF-A0A0Q5RB28-F1
#
_cell.length_a   1.000
_cell.length_b   1.000
_cell.length_c   1.000
_cell.angle_alpha   90.00
_cell.angle_beta   90.00
_cell.angle_gamma   90.00
#
_symmetry.space_group_name_H-M   'P 1'
#
loop_
_entity.id
_entity.type
_entity.pdbx_description
1 polymer ?
#
loop_
_entity_poly.entity_id
_entity_poly.type
_entity_poly.pdbx_seq_one_letter_code
_entity_poly.pdbx_strand_id
1 'polypeptide(L)'
;MRKLQDYLDRIESSIAAGEAVLAQRDPLLTGTVKAKCTEAALLIGSYQMFVHREVFEPLMTSPDDRVRRQVYALKAECIALSEDLRTSVRTLVARETPMDQDAIQARVEWFNVRVRRHIAGVLLLLDSPGGALRRAA
;
A
#
# COMPACT_ATOMS: atom_id res chain seq x y z
N MET A 1 9.89 -11.71 -8.84
CA MET A 1 10.19 -11.69 -7.39
C MET A 1 11.08 -10.52 -6.97
N ARG A 2 12.27 -10.30 -7.57
CA ARG A 2 13.13 -9.13 -7.23
C ARG A 2 12.38 -7.78 -7.22
N LYS A 3 11.62 -7.49 -8.29
CA LYS A 3 10.80 -6.27 -8.38
C LYS A 3 9.72 -6.15 -7.30
N LEU A 4 9.14 -7.27 -6.83
CA LEU A 4 8.20 -7.23 -5.71
C LEU A 4 8.94 -6.83 -4.43
N GLN A 5 10.07 -7.49 -4.15
CA GLN A 5 10.90 -7.16 -2.99
C GLN A 5 11.33 -5.68 -3.00
N ASP A 6 11.74 -5.14 -4.15
CA ASP A 6 12.09 -3.73 -4.30
C ASP A 6 10.93 -2.80 -3.92
N TYR A 7 9.67 -3.16 -4.24
CA TYR A 7 8.51 -2.40 -3.77
C TYR A 7 8.33 -2.50 -2.27
N LEU A 8 8.46 -3.71 -1.69
CA LEU A 8 8.26 -3.92 -0.26
C LEU A 8 9.27 -3.10 0.55
N ASP A 9 10.54 -3.15 0.18
CA ASP A 9 11.61 -2.41 0.85
C ASP A 9 11.39 -0.90 0.76
N ARG A 10 10.97 -0.41 -0.42
CA ARG A 10 10.63 1.01 -0.61
C ARG A 10 9.41 1.43 0.19
N ILE A 11 8.39 0.59 0.29
CA ILE A 11 7.17 0.88 1.07
C ILE A 11 7.52 0.97 2.55
N GLU A 12 8.25 -0.01 3.11
CA GLU A 12 8.65 0.02 4.52
C GLU A 12 9.57 1.20 4.82
N SER A 13 10.52 1.52 3.93
CA SER A 13 11.35 2.72 4.06
C SER A 13 10.52 4.01 4.03
N SER A 14 9.52 4.10 3.14
CA SER A 14 8.62 5.24 3.08
C SER A 14 7.75 5.37 4.34
N ILE A 15 7.29 4.25 4.90
CA ILE A 15 6.53 4.24 6.15
C ILE A 15 7.40 4.75 7.30
N ALA A 16 8.59 4.18 7.49
CA ALA A 16 9.50 4.58 8.57
C ALA A 16 9.89 6.06 8.47
N ALA A 17 10.17 6.55 7.26
CA ALA A 17 10.48 7.97 7.03
C ALA A 17 9.28 8.89 7.36
N GLY A 18 8.05 8.48 7.03
CA GLY A 18 6.83 9.21 7.37
C GLY A 18 6.56 9.24 8.88
N GLU A 19 6.69 8.09 9.55
CA GLU A 19 6.54 7.94 11.00
C GLU A 19 7.55 8.84 11.75
N ALA A 20 8.80 8.89 11.30
CA ALA A 20 9.82 9.77 11.87
C ALA A 20 9.50 11.27 11.72
N VAL A 21 8.85 11.68 10.64
CA VAL A 21 8.40 13.08 10.45
C VAL A 21 7.23 13.39 11.39
N LEU A 22 6.25 12.49 11.49
CA LEU A 22 5.08 12.69 12.35
C LEU A 22 5.45 12.71 13.85
N ALA A 23 6.41 11.89 14.26
CA ALA A 23 6.87 11.83 15.65
C ALA A 23 7.45 13.16 16.16
N GLN A 24 7.94 14.03 15.28
CA GLN A 24 8.50 15.34 15.66
C GLN A 24 7.43 16.33 16.14
N ARG A 25 6.16 16.12 15.77
CA ARG A 25 5.03 16.99 16.14
C ARG A 25 5.25 18.49 15.86
N ASP A 26 6.11 18.81 14.89
CA ASP A 26 6.45 20.19 14.53
C ASP A 26 5.44 20.75 13.51
N PRO A 27 4.66 21.81 13.84
CA PRO A 27 3.74 22.45 12.92
C PRO A 27 4.40 23.00 11.64
N LEU A 28 5.69 23.36 11.71
CA LEU A 28 6.47 23.85 10.56
C LEU A 28 6.70 22.76 9.51
N LEU A 29 6.59 21.48 9.91
CA LEU A 29 6.73 20.34 9.00
C LEU A 29 5.45 19.99 8.24
N THR A 30 4.38 20.80 8.34
CA THR A 30 3.12 20.55 7.63
C THR A 30 3.32 20.32 6.12
N GLY A 31 4.18 21.12 5.47
CA GLY A 31 4.52 20.93 4.06
C GLY A 31 5.22 19.60 3.79
N THR A 32 6.16 19.22 4.65
CA THR A 32 6.88 17.93 4.58
C THR A 32 5.93 16.75 4.75
N VAL A 33 4.99 16.80 5.69
CA VAL A 33 3.98 15.75 5.90
C VAL A 33 3.13 15.57 4.63
N LYS A 34 2.63 16.67 4.05
CA LYS A 34 1.85 16.62 2.79
C LYS A 34 2.66 16.03 1.64
N ALA A 35 3.93 16.42 1.51
CA ALA A 35 4.84 15.89 0.49
C ALA A 35 5.04 14.39 0.67
N LYS A 36 5.35 13.92 1.88
CA LYS A 36 5.52 12.50 2.21
C LYS A 36 4.27 11.67 1.94
N CYS A 37 3.09 12.16 2.31
CA CYS A 37 1.84 11.47 2.00
C CYS A 37 1.59 11.37 0.49
N THR A 38 1.98 12.39 -0.28
CA THR A 38 1.86 12.39 -1.75
C THR A 38 2.84 11.41 -2.40
N GLU A 39 4.10 11.41 -1.95
CA GLU A 39 5.13 10.44 -2.37
C GLU A 39 4.69 9.01 -2.08
N ALA A 40 4.19 8.75 -0.87
CA ALA A 40 3.67 7.44 -0.48
C ALA A 40 2.49 7.02 -1.36
N ALA A 41 1.58 7.95 -1.70
CA ALA A 41 0.45 7.65 -2.58
C ALA A 41 0.87 7.18 -3.97
N LEU A 42 1.89 7.82 -4.55
CA LEU A 42 2.45 7.43 -5.84
C LEU A 42 3.14 6.07 -5.77
N LEU A 43 3.92 5.82 -4.72
CA LEU A 43 4.61 4.55 -4.50
C LEU A 43 3.61 3.39 -4.34
N ILE A 44 2.62 3.56 -3.46
CA ILE A 44 1.58 2.56 -3.21
C ILE A 44 0.76 2.33 -4.48
N GLY A 45 0.34 3.38 -5.19
CA GLY A 45 -0.37 3.24 -6.46
C GLY A 45 0.43 2.44 -7.50
N SER A 46 1.75 2.69 -7.59
CA SER A 46 2.64 1.94 -8.48
C SER A 46 2.75 0.46 -8.09
N TYR A 47 2.89 0.17 -6.78
CA TYR A 47 2.86 -1.19 -6.26
C TYR A 47 1.53 -1.89 -6.57
N GLN A 48 0.39 -1.21 -6.38
CA GLN A 48 -0.94 -1.75 -6.63
C GLN A 48 -1.14 -2.11 -8.11
N MET A 49 -0.70 -1.24 -9.03
CA MET A 49 -0.69 -1.56 -10.46
C MET A 49 0.18 -2.79 -10.77
N PHE A 50 1.35 -2.87 -10.15
CA PHE A 50 2.25 -3.99 -10.32
C PHE A 50 1.61 -5.31 -9.84
N VAL A 51 1.06 -5.38 -8.63
CA VAL A 51 0.47 -6.63 -8.12
C VAL A 51 -0.79 -7.03 -8.88
N HIS A 52 -1.59 -6.08 -9.37
CA HIS A 52 -2.73 -6.40 -10.23
C HIS A 52 -2.29 -7.11 -11.51
N ARG A 53 -1.31 -6.55 -12.21
CA ARG A 53 -0.84 -7.06 -13.50
C ARG A 53 0.00 -8.33 -13.38
N GLU A 54 0.92 -8.33 -12.42
CA GLU A 54 1.98 -9.35 -12.36
C GLU A 54 1.66 -10.47 -11.37
N VAL A 55 0.68 -10.30 -10.48
CA VAL A 55 0.28 -11.31 -9.49
C VAL A 55 -1.17 -11.73 -9.66
N PHE A 56 -2.11 -10.79 -9.59
CA PHE A 56 -3.54 -11.13 -9.59
C PHE A 56 -4.01 -11.64 -10.95
N GLU A 57 -3.76 -10.92 -12.04
CA GLU A 57 -4.19 -11.33 -13.40
C GLU A 57 -3.75 -12.76 -13.78
N PRO A 58 -2.49 -13.17 -13.58
CA PRO A 58 -2.08 -14.54 -13.86
C PRO A 58 -2.77 -15.59 -12.97
N LEU A 59 -3.04 -15.28 -11.70
CA LEU A 59 -3.63 -16.23 -10.76
C LEU A 59 -5.15 -16.33 -10.86
N MET A 60 -5.79 -15.38 -11.54
CA MET A 60 -7.23 -15.41 -11.83
C MET A 60 -7.63 -16.57 -12.77
N THR A 61 -6.69 -17.06 -13.59
CA THR A 61 -6.92 -18.20 -14.48
C THR A 61 -6.46 -19.53 -13.86
N SER A 62 -6.06 -19.52 -12.58
CA SER A 62 -5.65 -20.73 -11.86
C SER A 62 -6.76 -21.79 -11.88
N PRO A 63 -6.44 -23.07 -12.12
CA PRO A 63 -7.42 -24.15 -12.02
C PRO A 63 -7.89 -24.37 -10.57
N ASP A 64 -7.17 -23.85 -9.57
CA ASP A 64 -7.55 -23.94 -8.16
C ASP A 64 -8.53 -22.83 -7.76
N ASP A 65 -9.77 -23.23 -7.47
CA ASP A 65 -10.84 -22.36 -6.98
C ASP A 65 -10.48 -21.56 -5.73
N ARG A 66 -9.69 -22.15 -4.82
CA ARG A 66 -9.27 -21.49 -3.58
C ARG A 66 -8.33 -20.34 -3.89
N VAL A 67 -7.37 -20.55 -4.79
CA VAL A 67 -6.45 -19.50 -5.26
C VAL A 67 -7.24 -18.37 -5.90
N ARG A 68 -8.19 -18.67 -6.80
CA ARG A 68 -9.02 -17.65 -7.44
C ARG A 68 -9.79 -16.82 -6.41
N ARG A 69 -10.45 -17.45 -5.43
CA ARG A 69 -11.19 -16.72 -4.37
C ARG A 69 -10.29 -15.81 -3.54
N GLN A 70 -9.09 -16.28 -3.20
CA GLN A 70 -8.11 -15.46 -2.47
C GLN A 70 -7.66 -14.25 -3.30
N VAL A 71 -7.40 -14.43 -4.60
CA VAL A 71 -7.06 -13.34 -5.52
C VAL A 71 -8.19 -12.31 -5.58
N TYR A 72 -9.44 -12.74 -5.73
CA TYR A 72 -10.58 -11.82 -5.72
C TYR A 72 -10.67 -10.99 -4.43
N ALA A 73 -10.47 -11.64 -3.28
CA ALA A 73 -10.49 -10.96 -1.98
C ALA A 73 -9.37 -9.92 -1.86
N LEU A 74 -8.14 -10.29 -2.23
CA LEU A 74 -6.99 -9.38 -2.20
C LEU A 74 -7.13 -8.24 -3.21
N LYS A 75 -7.70 -8.50 -4.38
CA LYS A 75 -7.97 -7.48 -5.39
C LYS A 75 -9.01 -6.46 -4.91
N ALA A 76 -10.08 -6.92 -4.26
CA ALA A 76 -11.08 -6.04 -3.66
C ALA A 76 -10.48 -5.17 -2.53
N GLU A 77 -9.66 -5.76 -1.66
CA GLU A 77 -8.93 -5.02 -0.62
C GLU A 77 -7.98 -3.98 -1.21
N CYS A 78 -7.24 -4.33 -2.26
CA CYS A 78 -6.32 -3.45 -2.95
C CYS A 78 -7.04 -2.21 -3.51
N ILE A 79 -8.19 -2.40 -4.16
CA ILE A 79 -9.04 -1.32 -4.68
C ILE A 79 -9.52 -0.41 -3.55
N ALA A 80 -10.04 -0.98 -2.45
CA ALA A 80 -10.48 -0.21 -1.30
C ALA A 80 -9.33 0.63 -0.70
N LEU A 81 -8.12 0.06 -0.61
CA LEU A 81 -6.94 0.79 -0.18
C LEU A 81 -6.58 1.94 -1.12
N SER A 82 -6.69 1.76 -2.44
CA SER A 82 -6.46 2.84 -3.41
C SER A 82 -7.45 3.99 -3.23
N GLU A 83 -8.72 3.69 -2.96
CA GLU A 83 -9.76 4.69 -2.76
C GLU A 83 -9.56 5.47 -1.45
N ASP A 84 -9.25 4.76 -0.36
CA ASP A 84 -8.95 5.36 0.94
C ASP A 84 -7.74 6.29 0.87
N LEU A 85 -6.68 5.85 0.18
CA LEU A 85 -5.47 6.63 -0.02
C LEU A 85 -5.74 7.89 -0.83
N ARG A 86 -6.40 7.75 -1.99
CA ARG A 86 -6.74 8.87 -2.87
C ARG A 86 -7.57 9.92 -2.13
N THR A 87 -8.58 9.47 -1.40
CA THR A 87 -9.47 10.36 -0.63
C THR A 87 -8.69 11.06 0.48
N SER A 88 -7.90 10.32 1.26
CA SER A 88 -7.14 10.87 2.39
C SER A 88 -6.10 11.89 1.95
N VAL A 89 -5.34 11.60 0.89
CA VAL A 89 -4.32 12.52 0.36
C VAL A 89 -4.96 13.76 -0.24
N ARG A 90 -6.06 13.62 -1.01
CA ARG A 90 -6.80 14.77 -1.53
C ARG A 90 -7.30 15.67 -0.41
N THR A 91 -7.92 15.10 0.63
CA THR A 91 -8.39 15.86 1.80
C THR A 91 -7.23 16.53 2.53
N LEU A 92 -6.11 15.84 2.71
CA LEU A 92 -4.94 16.36 3.40
C LEU A 92 -4.32 17.55 2.64
N VAL A 93 -4.15 17.42 1.33
CA VAL A 93 -3.56 18.47 0.49
C VAL A 93 -4.46 19.71 0.47
N ALA A 94 -5.78 19.53 0.38
CA ALA A 94 -6.75 20.61 0.30
C ALA A 94 -6.95 21.40 1.62
N ARG A 95 -6.55 20.86 2.78
CA ARG A 95 -6.70 21.55 4.07
C ARG A 95 -5.67 22.67 4.20
N GLU A 96 -6.12 23.86 4.57
CA GLU A 96 -5.24 24.95 5.02
C GLU A 96 -4.76 24.70 6.47
N THR A 97 -3.64 25.32 6.84
CA THR A 97 -3.06 25.22 8.19
C THR A 97 -3.96 25.87 9.25
N PRO A 98 -3.97 25.36 10.50
CA PRO A 98 -3.14 24.28 11.03
C PRO A 98 -3.76 22.88 10.85
N MET A 99 -2.89 21.89 10.61
CA MET A 99 -3.27 20.48 10.57
C MET A 99 -3.46 19.93 11.99
N ASP A 100 -4.54 19.16 12.19
CA ASP A 100 -4.69 18.31 13.37
C ASP A 100 -3.71 17.13 13.27
N GLN A 101 -2.59 17.23 13.98
CA GLN A 101 -1.50 16.26 13.92
C GLN A 101 -1.90 14.89 14.50
N ASP A 102 -2.70 14.86 15.56
CA ASP A 102 -3.13 13.58 16.17
C ASP A 102 -4.07 12.83 15.21
N ALA A 103 -5.01 13.55 14.58
CA ALA A 103 -5.90 12.94 13.58
C ALA A 103 -5.13 12.40 12.36
N ILE A 104 -4.07 13.08 11.94
CA ILE A 104 -3.25 12.67 10.81
C ILE A 104 -2.38 11.48 11.17
N GLN A 105 -1.74 11.51 12.34
CA GLN A 105 -0.96 10.40 12.86
C GLN A 105 -1.83 9.13 12.93
N ALA A 106 -3.00 9.20 13.58
CA ALA A 106 -3.91 8.07 13.69
C ALA A 106 -4.35 7.52 12.32
N ARG A 107 -4.63 8.40 11.35
CA ARG A 107 -5.03 7.98 10.00
C ARG A 107 -3.87 7.33 9.23
N VAL A 108 -2.64 7.86 9.36
CA VAL A 108 -1.44 7.29 8.73
C VAL A 108 -1.12 5.92 9.33
N GLU A 109 -1.13 5.78 10.65
CA GLU A 109 -0.90 4.51 11.34
C GLU A 109 -1.92 3.45 10.90
N TRP A 110 -3.21 3.81 10.90
CA TRP A 110 -4.27 2.92 10.42
C TRP A 110 -4.06 2.47 8.98
N PHE A 111 -3.69 3.39 8.09
CA PHE A 111 -3.43 3.07 6.68
C PHE A 111 -2.21 2.16 6.53
N ASN A 112 -1.10 2.45 7.23
CA ASN A 112 0.13 1.67 7.19
C ASN A 112 -0.11 0.22 7.65
N VAL A 113 -0.89 0.01 8.71
CA VAL A 113 -1.27 -1.33 9.18
C VAL A 113 -2.00 -2.11 8.08
N ARG A 114 -2.92 -1.47 7.36
CA ARG A 114 -3.66 -2.16 6.29
C ARG A 114 -2.80 -2.45 5.06
N VAL A 115 -1.89 -1.55 4.70
CA VAL A 115 -0.90 -1.80 3.63
C VAL A 115 -0.04 -3.01 3.97
N ARG A 116 0.50 -3.08 5.19
CA ARG A 116 1.30 -4.23 5.65
C ARG A 116 0.50 -5.53 5.64
N ARG A 117 -0.75 -5.50 6.11
CA ARG A 117 -1.66 -6.66 6.06
C ARG A 117 -1.89 -7.13 4.63
N HIS A 118 -2.15 -6.21 3.71
CA HIS A 118 -2.36 -6.53 2.31
C HIS A 118 -1.11 -7.15 1.68
N ILE A 119 0.08 -6.57 1.91
CA ILE A 119 1.38 -7.12 1.48
C ILE A 119 1.56 -8.54 2.01
N ALA A 120 1.31 -8.79 3.30
CA ALA A 120 1.39 -10.12 3.89
C ALA A 120 0.43 -11.10 3.20
N GLY A 121 -0.79 -10.66 2.88
CA GLY A 121 -1.75 -11.46 2.12
C GLY A 121 -1.26 -11.83 0.71
N VAL A 122 -0.62 -10.90 0.01
CA VAL A 122 0.00 -11.14 -1.31
C VAL A 122 1.16 -12.13 -1.20
N LEU A 123 2.01 -12.01 -0.19
CA LEU A 123 3.11 -12.96 0.04
C LEU A 123 2.60 -14.36 0.37
N LEU A 124 1.62 -14.48 1.27
CA LEU A 124 1.00 -15.76 1.60
C LEU A 124 0.33 -16.42 0.38
N LEU A 125 -0.29 -15.63 -0.50
CA LEU A 125 -0.83 -16.12 -1.76
C LEU A 125 0.28 -16.73 -2.63
N LEU A 126 1.40 -16.03 -2.78
CA LEU A 126 2.53 -16.47 -3.62
C LEU A 126 3.23 -17.71 -3.07
N ASP A 127 3.26 -17.86 -1.74
CA ASP A 127 3.85 -19.01 -1.06
C ASP A 127 2.89 -20.23 -1.00
N SER A 128 1.62 -20.03 -1.36
CA SER A 128 0.63 -21.11 -1.35
C SER A 128 0.79 -22.08 -2.54
N PRO A 129 0.45 -23.38 -2.38
CA PRO A 129 0.36 -24.31 -3.50
C PRO A 129 -0.58 -23.77 -4.58
N GLY A 130 -0.11 -23.66 -5.83
CA GLY A 130 -0.88 -23.08 -6.94
C GLY A 130 -0.88 -21.54 -7.03
N GLY A 131 -0.30 -20.85 -6.04
CA GLY A 131 -0.05 -19.41 -6.05
C GLY A 131 1.35 -19.02 -6.56
N ALA A 132 2.25 -19.99 -6.65
CA ALA A 132 3.54 -19.81 -7.29
C ALA A 132 3.36 -19.47 -8.77
N LEU A 133 3.61 -18.21 -9.13
CA LEU A 133 3.73 -17.80 -10.52
C LEU A 133 4.85 -18.64 -11.15
N ARG A 134 4.49 -19.52 -12.10
CA ARG A 134 5.50 -20.22 -12.90
C ARG A 134 6.35 -19.13 -13.55
N ARG A 135 7.64 -19.09 -13.22
CA ARG A 135 8.58 -18.21 -13.93
C ARG A 135 8.51 -18.63 -15.39
N ALA A 136 7.89 -17.81 -16.23
CA ALA A 136 8.07 -17.95 -17.67
C ALA A 136 9.59 -17.84 -17.91
N ALA A 137 10.15 -18.91 -18.48
CA ALA A 137 11.52 -18.96 -18.97
C ALA A 137 11.70 -17.94 -20.10
#